data_AF-A0A9Y2ESA8-F1
#
_entry.id   AF-A0A9Y2ESA8-F1
#
_cell.length_a   1.000
_cell.length_b   1.000
_cell.length_c   1.000
_cell.angle_alpha   90.00
_cell.angle_beta   90.00
_cell.angle_gamma   90.00
#
_symmetry.space_group_name_H-M   'P 1'
#
loop_
_entity.id
_entity.type
_entity.pdbx_description
1 polymer ?
#
loop_
_entity_poly.entity_id
_entity_poly.type
_entity_poly.pdbx_seq_one_letter_code
_entity_poly.pdbx_strand_id
1 'polypeptide(L)'
;MQNRFKLTPMVEGGILAGVSVLMALASMLPILGIVAKILCPLPIIILGIRHGTRISLLTAVVVSILVALLMSPIYSLFLLPGFVLVGMALVYAFRHKFSPVKAILSASIASVVAKVIMIASMFYFMDINPFGNGVDEVFRDAVEFYRSSGMNEQQLAEMEKMMQDIMALTKVLMPGAIVAFSFIEGYLNFAATGMLLRRLNIQDTPRLLPFKDWRFPKWVVYFYAIALIGMYWSTKYELTLLNQVSMNLWLLMTILTLLQGISLLCYATCKYNLSKALRGFILILILLNGIFAQMLSIVGLFDILFDYRTRFQKRDS
;
A
#
# COMPACT_ATOMS: atom_id res chain seq x y z
N MET A 1 2.19 -26.08 33.79
CA MET A 1 3.29 -26.42 32.88
C MET A 1 2.72 -26.74 31.51
N GLN A 2 2.83 -25.84 30.53
CA GLN A 2 2.41 -26.14 29.14
C GLN A 2 3.64 -26.57 28.34
N ASN A 3 3.78 -27.88 28.11
CA ASN A 3 4.67 -28.42 27.09
C ASN A 3 4.13 -28.01 25.72
N ARG A 4 4.57 -26.86 25.20
CA ARG A 4 4.46 -26.58 23.77
C ARG A 4 5.53 -27.42 23.08
N PHE A 5 5.13 -28.39 22.25
CA PHE A 5 6.03 -29.05 21.31
C PHE A 5 6.84 -27.97 20.58
N LYS A 6 8.13 -27.83 20.92
CA LYS A 6 9.05 -26.98 20.16
C LYS A 6 9.26 -27.67 18.83
N LEU A 7 8.46 -27.30 17.83
CA LEU A 7 8.70 -27.70 16.45
C LEU A 7 10.14 -27.33 16.10
N THR A 8 10.85 -28.25 15.47
CA THR A 8 12.17 -27.95 14.92
C THR A 8 12.03 -26.80 13.91
N PRO A 9 12.99 -25.87 13.84
CA PRO A 9 12.95 -24.73 12.92
C PRO A 9 12.65 -25.14 11.46
N MET A 10 13.08 -26.35 11.08
CA MET A 10 12.84 -26.95 9.77
C MET A 10 11.37 -27.29 9.51
N VAL A 11 10.64 -27.82 10.51
CA VAL A 11 9.21 -28.17 10.37
C VAL A 11 8.35 -26.92 10.32
N GLU A 12 8.62 -25.93 11.19
CA GLU A 12 7.91 -24.65 11.15
C GLU A 12 8.21 -23.88 9.86
N GLY A 13 9.45 -23.94 9.38
CA GLY A 13 9.85 -23.43 8.07
C GLY A 13 9.06 -24.02 6.92
N GLY A 14 8.87 -25.36 6.90
CA GLY A 14 8.06 -26.03 5.88
C GLY A 14 6.59 -25.61 5.91
N ILE A 15 5.97 -25.52 7.09
CA ILE A 15 4.57 -25.09 7.23
C ILE A 15 4.39 -23.65 6.75
N LEU A 16 5.25 -22.72 7.20
CA LEU A 16 5.16 -21.31 6.81
C LEU A 16 5.52 -21.10 5.34
N ALA A 17 6.39 -21.93 4.76
CA ALA A 17 6.63 -21.96 3.31
C ALA A 17 5.35 -22.36 2.56
N GLY A 18 4.69 -23.44 2.98
CA GLY A 18 3.41 -23.89 2.39
C GLY A 18 2.33 -22.80 2.46
N VAL A 19 2.18 -22.15 3.61
CA VAL A 19 1.26 -21.01 3.76
C VAL A 19 1.62 -19.86 2.82
N SER A 20 2.92 -19.53 2.69
CA SER A 20 3.36 -18.47 1.77
C SER A 20 3.03 -18.78 0.31
N VAL A 21 3.18 -20.04 -0.12
CA VAL A 21 2.79 -20.50 -1.46
C VAL A 21 1.28 -20.41 -1.65
N LEU A 22 0.48 -20.80 -0.65
CA LEU A 22 -0.97 -20.66 -0.70
C LEU A 22 -1.41 -19.19 -0.80
N MET A 23 -0.73 -18.28 -0.09
CA MET A 23 -0.97 -16.83 -0.22
C MET A 23 -0.60 -16.32 -1.61
N ALA A 24 0.51 -16.80 -2.18
CA ALA A 24 0.91 -16.46 -3.55
C ALA A 24 -0.14 -16.97 -4.57
N LEU A 25 -0.68 -18.17 -4.41
CA LEU A 25 -1.76 -18.69 -5.25
C LEU A 25 -3.06 -17.88 -5.07
N ALA A 26 -3.44 -17.58 -3.83
CA ALA A 26 -4.62 -16.78 -3.52
C ALA A 26 -4.55 -15.35 -4.07
N SER A 27 -3.34 -14.84 -4.34
CA SER A 27 -3.13 -13.52 -4.96
C SER A 27 -3.76 -13.38 -6.36
N MET A 28 -4.08 -14.49 -7.03
CA MET A 28 -4.73 -14.50 -8.34
C MET A 28 -6.24 -14.23 -8.27
N LEU A 29 -6.85 -14.34 -7.09
CA LEU A 29 -8.26 -14.03 -6.91
C LEU A 29 -8.48 -12.50 -6.86
N PRO A 30 -9.56 -11.94 -7.42
CA PRO A 30 -9.70 -10.48 -7.50
C PRO A 30 -9.69 -9.77 -6.14
N ILE A 31 -10.66 -10.08 -5.26
CA ILE A 31 -10.81 -9.40 -3.97
C ILE A 31 -9.85 -9.97 -2.92
N LEU A 32 -9.82 -11.30 -2.81
CA LEU A 32 -8.94 -12.02 -1.89
C LEU A 32 -7.46 -11.80 -2.23
N GLY A 33 -7.14 -11.63 -3.51
CA GLY A 33 -5.76 -11.57 -3.94
C GLY A 33 -5.05 -10.26 -3.61
N ILE A 34 -5.77 -9.14 -3.49
CA ILE A 34 -5.19 -7.88 -2.99
C ILE A 34 -4.66 -8.07 -1.57
N VAL A 35 -5.48 -8.67 -0.69
CA VAL A 35 -5.10 -8.92 0.70
C VAL A 35 -3.98 -9.96 0.77
N ALA A 36 -4.08 -11.04 0.00
CA ALA A 36 -3.07 -12.09 -0.04
C ALA A 36 -1.72 -11.56 -0.54
N LYS A 37 -1.70 -10.72 -1.57
CA LYS A 37 -0.48 -10.11 -2.13
C LYS A 37 0.20 -9.18 -1.13
N ILE A 38 -0.57 -8.33 -0.44
CA ILE A 38 -0.02 -7.42 0.57
C ILE A 38 0.56 -8.20 1.75
N LEU A 39 -0.16 -9.19 2.26
CA LEU A 39 0.24 -9.95 3.44
C LEU A 39 1.14 -11.15 3.11
N CYS A 40 1.50 -11.35 1.85
CA CYS A 40 2.30 -12.48 1.41
C CYS A 40 3.61 -12.62 2.20
N PRO A 41 4.37 -11.55 2.50
CA PRO A 41 5.61 -11.65 3.29
C PRO A 41 5.41 -12.09 4.74
N LEU A 42 4.18 -12.05 5.26
CA LEU A 42 3.88 -12.26 6.67
C LEU A 42 4.40 -13.60 7.24
N PRO A 43 4.19 -14.78 6.60
CA PRO A 43 4.67 -16.03 7.16
C PRO A 43 6.20 -16.08 7.22
N ILE A 44 6.88 -15.53 6.21
CA ILE A 44 8.34 -15.42 6.12
C ILE A 44 8.88 -14.49 7.22
N ILE A 45 8.16 -13.39 7.52
CA ILE A 45 8.50 -12.46 8.61
C ILE A 45 8.44 -13.17 9.96
N ILE A 46 7.34 -13.89 10.23
CA ILE A 46 7.15 -14.61 11.50
C ILE A 46 8.24 -15.66 11.69
N LEU A 47 8.57 -16.41 10.63
CA LEU A 47 9.66 -17.38 10.66
C LEU A 47 11.00 -16.70 11.00
N GLY A 48 11.29 -15.56 10.38
CA GLY A 48 12.53 -14.82 10.58
C GLY A 48 12.68 -14.21 11.98
N ILE A 49 11.58 -13.76 12.58
CA ILE A 49 11.59 -13.24 13.94
C ILE A 49 11.85 -14.37 14.95
N ARG A 50 11.27 -15.55 14.73
CA ARG A 50 11.37 -16.70 15.65
C ARG A 50 12.69 -17.46 15.53
N HIS A 51 13.15 -17.70 14.30
CA HIS A 51 14.26 -18.61 14.00
C HIS A 51 15.47 -17.91 13.37
N GLY A 52 15.38 -16.62 13.10
CA GLY A 52 16.46 -15.80 12.57
C GLY A 52 16.39 -15.55 11.06
N THR A 53 17.16 -14.55 10.61
CA THR A 53 17.15 -14.04 9.23
C THR A 53 17.60 -15.07 8.20
N ARG A 54 18.59 -15.91 8.54
CA ARG A 54 19.11 -16.95 7.62
C ARG A 54 18.04 -17.94 7.21
N ILE A 55 17.25 -18.44 8.17
CA ILE A 55 16.19 -19.43 7.91
C ILE A 55 15.08 -18.78 7.08
N SER A 56 14.68 -17.55 7.42
CA SER A 56 13.69 -16.78 6.64
C SER A 56 14.13 -16.57 5.20
N LEU A 57 15.41 -16.30 4.94
CA LEU A 57 15.93 -16.08 3.60
C LEU A 57 15.91 -17.38 2.78
N LEU A 58 16.37 -18.48 3.37
CA LEU A 58 16.31 -19.79 2.73
C LEU A 58 14.87 -20.19 2.41
N THR A 59 13.94 -19.95 3.34
CA THR A 59 12.52 -20.21 3.10
C THR A 59 11.95 -19.33 1.99
N ALA A 60 12.33 -18.05 1.91
CA ALA A 60 11.89 -17.17 0.82
C ALA A 60 12.38 -17.67 -0.55
N VAL A 61 13.62 -18.18 -0.63
CA VAL A 61 14.15 -18.80 -1.86
C VAL A 61 13.35 -20.06 -2.23
N VAL A 62 13.10 -20.96 -1.26
CA VAL A 62 12.29 -22.16 -1.49
C VAL A 62 10.88 -21.80 -1.95
N VAL A 63 10.22 -20.84 -1.29
CA VAL A 63 8.89 -20.35 -1.70
C VAL A 63 8.94 -19.80 -3.12
N SER A 64 9.98 -19.04 -3.48
CA SER A 64 10.13 -18.49 -4.83
C SER A 64 10.31 -19.59 -5.89
N ILE A 65 11.08 -20.63 -5.60
CA ILE A 65 11.23 -21.78 -6.50
C ILE A 65 9.88 -22.49 -6.67
N LEU A 66 9.15 -22.73 -5.58
CA LEU A 66 7.82 -23.37 -5.64
C LEU A 66 6.82 -22.53 -6.42
N VAL A 67 6.79 -21.20 -6.22
CA VAL A 67 5.94 -20.29 -6.98
C VAL A 67 6.33 -20.27 -8.46
N ALA A 68 7.62 -20.35 -8.78
CA ALA A 68 8.09 -20.42 -10.17
C ALA A 68 7.60 -21.70 -10.88
N LEU A 69 7.59 -22.83 -10.16
CA LEU A 69 7.13 -24.12 -10.68
C LEU A 69 5.60 -24.22 -10.80
N LEU A 70 4.86 -23.68 -9.83
CA LEU A 70 3.40 -23.82 -9.76
C LEU A 70 2.65 -22.77 -10.59
N MET A 71 3.23 -21.58 -10.79
CA MET A 71 2.57 -20.47 -11.45
C MET A 71 3.32 -20.11 -12.74
N SER A 72 4.42 -19.37 -12.62
CA SER A 72 5.36 -19.15 -13.71
C SER A 72 6.67 -18.57 -13.17
N PRO A 73 7.81 -18.80 -13.85
CA PRO A 73 9.09 -18.19 -13.48
C PRO A 73 9.02 -16.66 -13.45
N ILE A 74 8.30 -16.06 -14.41
CA ILE A 74 8.10 -14.60 -14.49
C ILE A 74 7.33 -14.08 -13.29
N TYR A 75 6.26 -14.76 -12.88
CA TYR A 75 5.49 -14.34 -11.72
C TYR A 75 6.32 -14.41 -10.42
N SER A 76 7.12 -15.47 -10.26
CA SER A 76 8.04 -15.61 -9.13
C SER A 76 9.09 -14.49 -9.09
N LEU A 77 9.64 -14.12 -10.25
CA LEU A 77 10.61 -13.02 -10.37
C LEU A 77 10.02 -11.69 -9.87
N PHE A 78 8.74 -11.42 -10.11
CA PHE A 78 8.08 -10.20 -9.65
C PHE A 78 7.71 -10.22 -8.17
N LEU A 79 7.46 -11.40 -7.60
CA LEU A 79 7.04 -11.56 -6.22
C LEU A 79 8.23 -11.61 -5.24
N LEU A 80 9.35 -12.20 -5.67
CA LEU A 80 10.54 -12.46 -4.84
C LEU A 80 11.12 -11.20 -4.18
N PRO A 81 11.33 -10.06 -4.89
CA PRO A 81 11.85 -8.85 -4.26
C PRO A 81 10.96 -8.36 -3.12
N GLY A 82 9.63 -8.47 -3.27
CA GLY A 82 8.67 -8.11 -2.23
C GLY A 82 8.83 -8.96 -0.97
N PHE A 83 8.90 -10.29 -1.13
CA PHE A 83 9.12 -11.20 0.00
C PHE A 83 10.43 -10.93 0.73
N VAL A 84 11.52 -10.83 -0.03
CA VAL A 84 12.87 -10.78 0.53
C VAL A 84 13.10 -9.41 1.17
N LEU A 85 12.85 -8.31 0.44
CA LEU A 85 13.18 -6.98 0.93
C LEU A 85 12.22 -6.53 2.04
N VAL A 86 10.91 -6.62 1.82
CA VAL A 86 9.92 -6.20 2.83
C VAL A 86 9.97 -7.13 4.04
N GLY A 87 10.08 -8.44 3.79
CA GLY A 87 10.18 -9.44 4.84
C GLY A 87 11.41 -9.23 5.72
N MET A 88 12.59 -9.10 5.11
CA MET A 88 13.83 -8.89 5.87
C MET A 88 13.87 -7.55 6.59
N ALA A 89 13.35 -6.48 5.99
CA ALA A 89 13.26 -5.18 6.65
C ALA A 89 12.45 -5.26 7.94
N LEU A 90 11.29 -5.95 7.91
CA LEU A 90 10.48 -6.15 9.11
C LEU A 90 11.12 -7.12 10.10
N VAL A 91 11.71 -8.23 9.66
CA VAL A 91 12.44 -9.15 10.54
C VAL A 91 13.55 -8.38 11.28
N TYR A 92 14.34 -7.59 10.56
CA TYR A 92 15.40 -6.78 11.15
C TYR A 92 14.85 -5.75 12.14
N ALA A 93 13.81 -5.00 11.76
CA ALA A 93 13.20 -3.97 12.60
C ALA A 93 12.61 -4.54 13.90
N PHE A 94 11.91 -5.68 13.84
CA PHE A 94 11.34 -6.33 15.03
C PHE A 94 12.44 -6.92 15.93
N ARG A 95 13.48 -7.55 15.38
CA ARG A 95 14.58 -8.13 16.18
C ARG A 95 15.43 -7.05 16.87
N HIS A 96 15.59 -5.88 16.25
CA HIS A 96 16.33 -4.74 16.81
C HIS A 96 15.43 -3.75 17.58
N LYS A 97 14.17 -4.12 17.85
CA LYS A 97 13.22 -3.32 18.65
C LYS A 97 13.07 -1.87 18.14
N PHE A 98 13.00 -1.70 16.82
CA PHE A 98 12.75 -0.38 16.21
C PHE A 98 11.43 0.20 16.73
N SER A 99 11.36 1.53 16.82
CA SER A 99 10.08 2.19 17.09
C SER A 99 9.09 1.88 15.95
N PRO A 100 7.78 1.82 16.21
CA PRO A 100 6.81 1.39 15.20
C PRO A 100 6.86 2.22 13.91
N VAL A 101 7.05 3.54 14.04
CA VAL A 101 7.21 4.44 12.88
C VAL A 101 8.46 4.08 12.07
N LYS A 102 9.59 3.83 12.74
CA LYS A 102 10.84 3.41 12.07
C LYS A 102 10.67 2.06 11.36
N ALA A 103 9.97 1.10 11.98
CA ALA A 103 9.72 -0.22 11.40
C ALA A 103 8.83 -0.14 10.15
N ILE A 104 7.75 0.67 10.20
CA ILE A 104 6.90 0.94 9.03
C ILE A 104 7.75 1.57 7.93
N LEU A 105 8.47 2.66 8.22
CA LEU A 105 9.28 3.35 7.22
C LEU A 105 10.34 2.44 6.58
N SER A 106 11.01 1.59 7.37
CA SER A 106 11.96 0.62 6.80
C SER A 106 11.29 -0.38 5.85
N ALA A 107 10.10 -0.86 6.21
CA ALA A 107 9.33 -1.77 5.36
C ALA A 107 8.83 -1.08 4.08
N SER A 108 8.37 0.17 4.20
CA SER A 108 7.92 0.99 3.08
C SER A 108 9.06 1.30 2.11
N ILE A 109 10.25 1.66 2.61
CA ILE A 109 11.44 1.88 1.77
C ILE A 109 11.83 0.59 1.06
N ALA A 110 11.90 -0.53 1.78
CA ALA A 110 12.20 -1.83 1.19
C ALA A 110 11.17 -2.23 0.11
N SER A 111 9.90 -1.89 0.33
CA SER A 111 8.81 -2.10 -0.62
C SER A 111 8.93 -1.23 -1.88
N VAL A 112 9.32 0.05 -1.74
CA VAL A 112 9.62 0.91 -2.90
C VAL A 112 10.76 0.30 -3.71
N VAL A 113 11.86 -0.10 -3.07
CA VAL A 113 13.00 -0.74 -3.73
C VAL A 113 12.56 -2.02 -4.44
N ALA A 114 11.76 -2.86 -3.79
CA ALA A 114 11.21 -4.08 -4.40
C ALA A 114 10.40 -3.80 -5.67
N LYS A 115 9.54 -2.77 -5.65
CA LYS A 115 8.73 -2.38 -6.81
C LYS A 115 9.58 -1.77 -7.93
N VAL A 116 10.62 -1.00 -7.60
CA VAL A 116 11.57 -0.48 -8.58
C VAL A 116 12.33 -1.63 -9.26
N ILE A 117 12.78 -2.62 -8.49
CA ILE A 117 13.41 -3.84 -9.04
C ILE A 117 12.41 -4.59 -9.93
N MET A 118 11.16 -4.75 -9.49
CA MET A 118 10.11 -5.40 -10.27
C MET A 118 9.90 -4.69 -11.62
N ILE A 119 9.79 -3.35 -11.62
CA ILE A 119 9.65 -2.54 -12.83
C ILE A 119 10.88 -2.70 -13.72
N ALA A 120 12.10 -2.58 -13.18
CA ALA A 120 13.34 -2.77 -13.92
C ALA A 120 13.44 -4.17 -14.56
N SER A 121 12.98 -5.21 -13.87
CA SER A 121 12.88 -6.56 -14.40
C SER A 121 11.89 -6.66 -15.56
N MET A 122 10.74 -5.98 -15.50
CA MET A 122 9.78 -5.94 -16.62
C MET A 122 10.41 -5.32 -17.87
N PHE A 123 11.15 -4.23 -17.70
CA PHE A 123 11.89 -3.59 -18.78
C PHE A 123 12.93 -4.51 -19.41
N TYR A 124 13.78 -5.13 -18.59
CA TYR A 124 14.93 -5.90 -19.08
C TYR A 124 14.55 -7.27 -19.64
N PHE A 125 13.57 -7.96 -19.06
CA PHE A 125 13.23 -9.34 -19.43
C PHE A 125 12.04 -9.46 -20.39
N MET A 126 11.16 -8.47 -20.45
CA MET A 126 9.93 -8.56 -21.25
C MET A 126 9.82 -7.48 -22.32
N ASP A 127 10.77 -6.55 -22.42
CA ASP A 127 10.69 -5.35 -23.27
C ASP A 127 9.41 -4.52 -23.05
N ILE A 128 8.72 -4.73 -21.91
CA ILE A 128 7.53 -3.99 -21.54
C ILE A 128 7.98 -2.72 -20.85
N ASN A 129 7.75 -1.58 -21.51
CA ASN A 129 7.87 -0.28 -20.90
C ASN A 129 6.50 0.14 -20.31
N PRO A 130 6.26 0.02 -18.99
CA PRO A 130 5.02 0.49 -18.37
C PRO A 130 4.81 2.01 -18.47
N PHE A 131 5.82 2.75 -18.92
CA PHE A 131 5.78 4.19 -19.19
C PHE A 131 5.80 4.53 -20.69
N GLY A 132 5.87 3.52 -21.57
CA GLY A 132 6.01 3.66 -23.03
C GLY A 132 4.91 2.95 -23.82
N ASN A 133 5.26 2.50 -25.03
CA ASN A 133 4.33 2.17 -26.10
C ASN A 133 3.43 0.95 -25.85
N GLY A 134 3.80 0.04 -24.93
CA GLY A 134 2.99 -1.14 -24.65
C GLY A 134 1.63 -0.82 -24.03
N VAL A 135 1.49 0.36 -23.42
CA VAL A 135 0.19 0.86 -22.98
C VAL A 135 -0.57 1.44 -24.18
N ASP A 136 0.07 2.21 -25.04
CA ASP A 136 -0.53 2.82 -26.25
C ASP A 136 -1.15 1.75 -27.20
N GLU A 137 -0.54 0.56 -27.28
CA GLU A 137 -1.09 -0.57 -28.05
C GLU A 137 -2.42 -1.09 -27.49
N VAL A 138 -2.51 -1.28 -26.17
CA VAL A 138 -3.78 -1.70 -25.51
C VAL A 138 -4.89 -0.67 -25.75
N PHE A 139 -4.53 0.61 -25.76
CA PHE A 139 -5.46 1.69 -26.05
C PHE A 139 -5.91 1.69 -27.51
N ARG A 140 -4.99 1.47 -28.46
CA ARG A 140 -5.33 1.35 -29.88
C ARG A 140 -6.30 0.19 -30.13
N ASP A 141 -6.03 -0.97 -29.51
CA ASP A 141 -6.90 -2.14 -29.64
C ASP A 141 -8.30 -1.88 -29.06
N ALA A 142 -8.38 -1.14 -27.94
CA ALA A 142 -9.66 -0.72 -27.38
C ALA A 142 -10.42 0.24 -28.31
N VAL A 143 -9.74 1.24 -28.88
CA VAL A 143 -10.34 2.18 -29.85
C VAL A 143 -10.85 1.44 -31.08
N GLU A 144 -10.08 0.49 -31.60
CA GLU A 144 -10.44 -0.31 -32.77
C GLU A 144 -11.63 -1.23 -32.48
N PHE A 145 -11.70 -1.82 -31.28
CA PHE A 145 -12.86 -2.58 -30.81
C PHE A 145 -14.13 -1.72 -30.79
N TYR A 146 -14.07 -0.51 -30.24
CA TYR A 146 -15.23 0.39 -30.22
C TYR A 146 -15.61 0.92 -31.61
N ARG A 147 -14.62 1.15 -32.49
CA ARG A 147 -14.88 1.46 -33.90
C ARG A 147 -15.61 0.32 -34.60
N SER A 148 -15.18 -0.92 -34.39
CA SER A 148 -15.85 -2.11 -34.93
C SER A 148 -17.25 -2.35 -34.35
N SER A 149 -17.54 -1.78 -33.18
CA SER A 149 -18.85 -1.85 -32.50
C SER A 149 -19.85 -0.78 -32.98
N GLY A 150 -19.50 0.03 -33.99
CA GLY A 150 -20.40 1.01 -34.61
C GLY A 150 -20.45 2.38 -33.92
N MET A 151 -19.47 2.70 -33.07
CA MET A 151 -19.36 4.02 -32.45
C MET A 151 -18.94 5.07 -33.49
N ASN A 152 -19.55 6.26 -33.46
CA ASN A 152 -19.25 7.31 -34.46
C ASN A 152 -17.87 7.94 -34.21
N GLU A 153 -17.20 8.41 -35.26
CA GLU A 153 -15.83 8.95 -35.23
C GLU A 153 -15.67 10.14 -34.25
N GLN A 154 -16.72 10.94 -34.05
CA GLN A 154 -16.70 12.01 -33.03
C GLN A 154 -16.59 11.45 -31.60
N GLN A 155 -17.36 10.42 -31.27
CA GLN A 155 -17.31 9.77 -29.96
C GLN A 155 -15.99 9.01 -29.77
N LEU A 156 -15.46 8.42 -30.84
CA LEU A 156 -14.15 7.77 -30.84
C LEU A 156 -13.02 8.77 -30.56
N ALA A 157 -13.04 9.93 -31.21
CA ALA A 157 -12.04 10.98 -30.98
C ALA A 157 -12.09 11.52 -29.54
N GLU A 158 -13.28 11.71 -28.97
CA GLU A 158 -13.44 12.11 -27.57
C GLU A 158 -12.91 11.04 -26.61
N MET A 159 -13.21 9.78 -26.88
CA MET A 159 -12.71 8.65 -26.09
C MET A 159 -11.19 8.55 -26.16
N GLU A 160 -10.61 8.65 -27.37
CA GLU A 160 -9.16 8.62 -27.58
C GLU A 160 -8.47 9.73 -26.80
N LYS A 161 -8.99 10.96 -26.85
CA LYS A 161 -8.46 12.09 -26.09
C LYS A 161 -8.55 11.85 -24.58
N MET A 162 -9.70 11.39 -24.08
CA MET A 162 -9.88 11.07 -22.66
C MET A 162 -8.89 10.00 -22.19
N MET A 163 -8.67 8.96 -23.02
CA MET A 163 -7.73 7.89 -22.75
C MET A 163 -6.29 8.41 -22.69
N GLN A 164 -5.89 9.26 -23.64
CA GLN A 164 -4.57 9.91 -23.64
C GLN A 164 -4.36 10.77 -22.38
N ASP A 165 -5.37 11.54 -21.97
CA ASP A 165 -5.31 12.37 -20.76
C ASP A 165 -5.15 11.50 -19.49
N ILE A 166 -5.91 10.40 -19.38
CA ILE A 166 -5.79 9.43 -18.28
C ILE A 166 -4.40 8.81 -18.24
N MET A 167 -3.82 8.46 -19.40
CA MET A 167 -2.48 7.91 -19.49
C MET A 167 -1.41 8.91 -19.06
N ALA A 168 -1.49 10.14 -19.56
CA ALA A 168 -0.57 11.20 -19.19
C ALA A 168 -0.58 11.42 -17.67
N LEU A 169 -1.77 11.50 -17.07
CA LEU A 169 -1.95 11.65 -15.64
C LEU A 169 -1.42 10.42 -14.87
N THR A 170 -1.69 9.21 -15.35
CA THR A 170 -1.19 7.96 -14.78
C THR A 170 0.33 7.94 -14.73
N LYS A 171 1.00 8.28 -15.83
CA LYS A 171 2.47 8.34 -15.92
C LYS A 171 3.05 9.34 -14.92
N VAL A 172 2.41 10.50 -14.77
CA VAL A 172 2.84 11.53 -13.81
C VAL A 172 2.65 11.08 -12.36
N LEU A 173 1.52 10.45 -12.00
CA LEU A 173 1.22 10.06 -10.62
C LEU A 173 1.83 8.71 -10.20
N MET A 174 2.30 7.89 -11.14
CA MET A 174 2.81 6.55 -10.85
C MET A 174 3.89 6.53 -9.75
N PRO A 175 4.90 7.42 -9.73
CA PRO A 175 5.92 7.43 -8.67
C PRO A 175 5.31 7.62 -7.27
N GLY A 176 4.39 8.58 -7.13
CA GLY A 176 3.70 8.87 -5.88
C GLY A 176 2.76 7.73 -5.47
N ALA A 177 2.09 7.09 -6.43
CA ALA A 177 1.28 5.90 -6.19
C ALA A 177 2.15 4.74 -5.66
N ILE A 178 3.32 4.49 -6.26
CA ILE A 178 4.26 3.47 -5.79
C ILE A 178 4.66 3.74 -4.34
N VAL A 179 5.02 4.99 -4.00
CA VAL A 179 5.39 5.36 -2.63
C VAL A 179 4.20 5.17 -1.67
N ALA A 180 3.00 5.63 -2.05
CA ALA A 180 1.80 5.51 -1.24
C ALA A 180 1.41 4.04 -0.97
N PHE A 181 1.36 3.21 -2.00
CA PHE A 181 1.09 1.78 -1.87
C PHE A 181 2.14 1.08 -1.02
N SER A 182 3.41 1.45 -1.17
CA SER A 182 4.50 0.90 -0.36
C SER A 182 4.37 1.28 1.12
N PHE A 183 3.89 2.49 1.42
CA PHE A 183 3.57 2.91 2.78
C PHE A 183 2.42 2.10 3.39
N ILE A 184 1.33 1.92 2.64
CA ILE A 184 0.18 1.13 3.07
C ILE A 184 0.60 -0.33 3.30
N GLU A 185 1.37 -0.91 2.38
CA GLU A 185 1.90 -2.27 2.48
C GLU A 185 2.81 -2.45 3.70
N GLY A 186 3.73 -1.51 3.93
CA GLY A 186 4.60 -1.52 5.10
C GLY A 186 3.83 -1.45 6.42
N TYR A 187 2.81 -0.58 6.48
CA TYR A 187 1.91 -0.48 7.63
C TYR A 187 1.12 -1.77 7.87
N LEU A 188 0.47 -2.32 6.84
CA LEU A 188 -0.36 -3.52 6.95
C LEU A 188 0.47 -4.74 7.36
N ASN A 189 1.67 -4.91 6.79
CA ASN A 189 2.57 -5.98 7.19
C ASN A 189 3.07 -5.80 8.63
N PHE A 190 3.43 -4.57 9.05
CA PHE A 190 3.81 -4.30 10.44
C PHE A 190 2.66 -4.62 11.40
N ALA A 191 1.44 -4.16 11.11
CA ALA A 191 0.27 -4.37 11.94
C ALA A 191 -0.10 -5.86 12.04
N ALA A 192 -0.12 -6.57 10.91
CA ALA A 192 -0.38 -8.00 10.87
C ALA A 192 0.69 -8.81 11.62
N THR A 193 1.97 -8.43 11.46
CA THR A 193 3.09 -9.05 12.19
C THR A 193 2.90 -8.88 13.70
N GLY A 194 2.68 -7.65 14.16
CA GLY A 194 2.45 -7.38 15.59
C GLY A 194 1.22 -8.12 16.14
N MET A 195 0.13 -8.22 15.37
CA MET A 195 -1.06 -8.97 15.76
C MET A 195 -0.78 -10.46 15.91
N LEU A 196 -0.07 -11.07 14.96
CA LEU A 196 0.21 -12.50 14.95
C LEU A 196 1.23 -12.88 16.03
N LEU A 197 2.29 -12.09 16.22
CA LEU A 197 3.26 -12.30 17.30
C LEU A 197 2.60 -12.29 18.69
N ARG A 198 1.62 -11.41 18.91
CA ARG A 198 0.84 -11.38 20.16
C ARG A 198 -0.02 -12.62 20.32
N ARG A 199 -0.68 -13.09 19.26
CA ARG A 199 -1.42 -14.36 19.29
C ARG A 199 -0.51 -15.55 19.61
N LEU A 200 0.76 -15.47 19.24
CA LEU A 200 1.78 -16.49 19.54
C LEU A 200 2.40 -16.34 20.95
N ASN A 201 1.98 -15.34 21.74
CA ASN A 201 2.54 -14.99 23.06
C ASN A 201 4.03 -14.61 23.04
N ILE A 202 4.51 -14.01 21.95
CA ILE A 202 5.85 -13.45 21.88
C ILE A 202 5.83 -12.06 22.54
N GLN A 203 6.55 -11.92 23.65
CA GLN A 203 6.64 -10.66 24.41
C GLN A 203 7.44 -9.59 23.64
N ASP A 204 7.36 -8.33 24.06
CA ASP A 204 8.08 -7.17 23.48
C ASP A 204 7.72 -6.77 22.04
N THR A 205 6.46 -6.93 21.63
CA THR A 205 6.02 -6.44 20.30
C THR A 205 5.81 -4.92 20.32
N PRO A 206 6.50 -4.14 19.44
CA PRO A 206 6.27 -2.70 19.33
C PRO A 206 4.79 -2.41 19.05
N ARG A 207 4.21 -1.43 19.74
CA ARG A 207 2.78 -1.10 19.64
C ARG A 207 2.58 0.31 19.09
N LEU A 208 1.83 0.40 18.00
CA LEU A 208 1.24 1.67 17.56
C LEU A 208 0.06 2.04 18.45
N LEU A 209 -0.14 3.34 18.58
CA LEU A 209 -1.39 3.91 19.09
C LEU A 209 -2.57 3.34 18.28
N PRO A 210 -3.74 3.11 18.92
CA PRO A 210 -4.94 2.74 18.19
C PRO A 210 -5.20 3.71 17.03
N PHE A 211 -5.68 3.20 15.89
CA PHE A 211 -5.87 4.02 14.68
C PHE A 211 -6.77 5.24 14.91
N LYS A 212 -7.78 5.13 15.79
CA LYS A 212 -8.65 6.23 16.21
C LYS A 212 -7.94 7.39 16.92
N ASP A 213 -6.71 7.18 17.39
CA ASP A 213 -5.90 8.15 18.13
C ASP A 213 -4.72 8.66 17.27
N TRP A 214 -4.65 8.26 16.00
CA TRP A 214 -3.62 8.75 15.09
C TRP A 214 -3.78 10.25 14.84
N ARG A 215 -2.64 10.94 14.88
CA ARG A 215 -2.50 12.36 14.58
C ARG A 215 -1.28 12.58 13.73
N PHE A 216 -1.50 13.05 12.51
CA PHE A 216 -0.42 13.49 11.65
C PHE A 216 0.08 14.88 12.06
N PRO A 217 1.39 15.14 11.92
CA PRO A 217 2.00 16.42 12.24
C PRO A 217 1.61 17.54 11.26
N LYS A 218 1.68 18.80 11.72
CA LYS A 218 1.28 19.99 10.94
C LYS A 218 2.01 20.15 9.61
N TRP A 219 3.22 19.60 9.46
CA TRP A 219 3.95 19.65 8.19
C TRP A 219 3.18 19.02 7.04
N VAL A 220 2.32 18.02 7.28
CA VAL A 220 1.47 17.43 6.24
C VAL A 220 0.61 18.50 5.56
N VAL A 221 0.08 19.44 6.33
CA VAL A 221 -0.74 20.54 5.80
C VAL A 221 0.10 21.57 5.05
N TYR A 222 1.30 21.88 5.55
CA TYR A 222 2.21 22.80 4.85
C TYR A 222 2.65 22.23 3.50
N PHE A 223 3.03 20.94 3.44
CA PHE A 223 3.38 20.29 2.18
C PHE A 223 2.18 20.14 1.25
N TYR A 224 0.97 19.94 1.77
CA TYR A 224 -0.26 19.94 0.97
C TYR A 224 -0.46 21.31 0.30
N ALA A 225 -0.32 22.40 1.06
CA ALA A 225 -0.44 23.77 0.54
C ALA A 225 0.67 24.10 -0.48
N ILE A 226 1.92 23.73 -0.18
CA ILE A 226 3.05 23.90 -1.10
C ILE A 226 2.80 23.15 -2.41
N ALA A 227 2.24 21.94 -2.35
CA ALA A 227 1.91 21.17 -3.55
C ALA A 227 0.85 21.87 -4.42
N LEU A 228 -0.20 22.44 -3.81
CA LEU A 228 -1.22 23.20 -4.55
C LEU A 228 -0.66 24.48 -5.18
N ILE A 229 0.18 25.22 -4.44
CA ILE A 229 0.88 26.40 -4.97
C ILE A 229 1.78 25.98 -6.13
N GLY A 230 2.58 24.92 -5.95
CA GLY A 230 3.45 24.38 -6.98
C GLY A 230 2.69 23.98 -8.24
N MET A 231 1.51 23.35 -8.12
CA MET A 231 0.63 23.06 -9.25
C MET A 231 0.20 24.34 -9.99
N TYR A 232 -0.31 25.35 -9.26
CA TYR A 232 -0.75 26.61 -9.86
C TYR A 232 0.36 27.30 -10.65
N TRP A 233 1.55 27.43 -10.06
CA TRP A 233 2.71 28.05 -10.72
C TRP A 233 3.24 27.17 -11.87
N SER A 234 3.21 25.85 -11.73
CA SER A 234 3.64 24.95 -12.82
C SER A 234 2.79 25.10 -14.07
N THR A 235 1.47 25.26 -13.93
CA THR A 235 0.56 25.48 -15.06
C THR A 235 0.76 26.87 -15.66
N LYS A 236 0.96 27.89 -14.82
CA LYS A 236 1.14 29.28 -15.27
C LYS A 236 2.44 29.49 -16.08
N TYR A 237 3.51 28.81 -15.71
CA TYR A 237 4.84 28.95 -16.32
C TYR A 237 5.26 27.73 -17.15
N GLU A 238 4.34 26.79 -17.40
CA GLU A 238 4.56 25.56 -18.18
C GLU A 238 5.78 24.73 -17.70
N LEU A 239 6.01 24.71 -16.38
CA LEU A 239 7.15 24.04 -15.76
C LEU A 239 6.84 22.56 -15.51
N THR A 240 7.19 21.68 -16.45
CA THR A 240 6.88 20.23 -16.39
C THR A 240 7.39 19.54 -15.13
N LEU A 241 8.65 19.78 -14.73
CA LEU A 241 9.23 19.13 -13.54
C LEU A 241 8.52 19.59 -12.26
N LEU A 242 8.23 20.88 -12.15
CA LEU A 242 7.48 21.42 -11.01
C LEU A 242 6.07 20.82 -10.93
N ASN A 243 5.42 20.64 -12.09
CA ASN A 243 4.11 20.00 -12.18
C ASN A 243 4.16 18.57 -11.65
N GLN A 244 5.10 17.75 -12.13
CA GLN A 244 5.25 16.35 -11.72
C GLN A 244 5.52 16.22 -10.22
N VAL A 245 6.47 17.00 -9.69
CA VAL A 245 6.79 16.98 -8.25
C VAL A 245 5.59 17.42 -7.42
N SER A 246 4.90 18.48 -7.83
CA SER A 246 3.74 19.00 -7.11
C SER A 246 2.57 18.03 -7.12
N MET A 247 2.30 17.37 -8.25
CA MET A 247 1.26 16.34 -8.39
C MET A 247 1.51 15.13 -7.48
N ASN A 248 2.73 14.61 -7.45
CA ASN A 248 3.08 13.48 -6.58
C ASN A 248 3.06 13.87 -5.10
N LEU A 249 3.57 15.05 -4.76
CA LEU A 249 3.52 15.57 -3.39
C LEU A 249 2.07 15.75 -2.92
N TRP A 250 1.22 16.33 -3.77
CA TRP A 250 -0.21 16.50 -3.49
C TRP A 250 -0.90 15.15 -3.28
N LEU A 251 -0.64 14.15 -4.13
CA LEU A 251 -1.18 12.80 -4.00
C LEU A 251 -0.81 12.20 -2.63
N LEU A 252 0.47 12.25 -2.25
CA LEU A 252 0.95 11.72 -0.98
C LEU A 252 0.30 12.43 0.21
N MET A 253 0.24 13.77 0.19
CA MET A 253 -0.37 14.52 1.29
C MET A 253 -1.88 14.27 1.36
N THR A 254 -2.57 14.15 0.22
CA THR A 254 -4.01 13.80 0.15
C THR A 254 -4.29 12.45 0.79
N ILE A 255 -3.41 11.46 0.62
CA ILE A 255 -3.55 10.15 1.24
C ILE A 255 -3.33 10.24 2.76
N LEU A 256 -2.34 11.02 3.22
CA LEU A 256 -2.11 11.22 4.66
C LEU A 256 -3.28 11.96 5.33
N THR A 257 -3.82 12.99 4.70
CA THR A 257 -4.99 13.71 5.21
C THR A 257 -6.27 12.88 5.14
N LEU A 258 -6.40 11.99 4.14
CA LEU A 258 -7.47 10.99 4.11
C LEU A 258 -7.35 10.02 5.28
N LEU A 259 -6.16 9.48 5.55
CA LEU A 259 -5.93 8.62 6.73
C LEU A 259 -6.26 9.34 8.04
N GLN A 260 -5.94 10.62 8.16
CA GLN A 260 -6.36 11.45 9.29
C GLN A 260 -7.89 11.56 9.38
N GLY A 261 -8.57 11.80 8.26
CA GLY A 261 -10.02 11.87 8.18
C GLY A 261 -10.70 10.56 8.61
N ILE A 262 -10.21 9.42 8.13
CA ILE A 262 -10.68 8.09 8.54
C ILE A 262 -10.43 7.87 10.04
N SER A 263 -9.28 8.31 10.56
CA SER A 263 -8.97 8.25 11.99
C SER A 263 -9.97 9.07 12.83
N LEU A 264 -10.29 10.29 12.39
CA LEU A 264 -11.27 11.15 13.04
C LEU A 264 -12.69 10.53 13.00
N LEU A 265 -13.08 9.96 11.86
CA LEU A 265 -14.37 9.27 11.73
C LEU A 265 -14.43 8.06 12.67
N CYS A 266 -13.34 7.29 12.78
CA CYS A 266 -13.25 6.19 13.73
C CYS A 266 -13.34 6.67 15.20
N TYR A 267 -12.76 7.82 15.52
CA TYR A 267 -12.89 8.46 16.83
C TYR A 267 -14.34 8.87 17.11
N ALA A 268 -14.97 9.60 16.19
CA ALA A 268 -16.34 10.08 16.32
C ALA A 268 -17.33 8.91 16.46
N THR A 269 -17.24 7.91 15.58
CA THR A 269 -18.12 6.72 15.64
C THR A 269 -17.91 5.89 16.91
N CYS A 270 -16.71 5.88 17.50
CA CYS A 270 -16.48 5.34 18.83
C CYS A 270 -17.16 6.17 19.93
N LYS A 271 -17.05 7.51 19.86
CA LYS A 271 -17.67 8.41 20.83
C LYS A 271 -19.19 8.27 20.87
N TYR A 272 -19.81 8.11 19.69
CA TYR A 272 -21.26 7.89 19.55
C TYR A 272 -21.70 6.41 19.71
N ASN A 273 -20.80 5.50 20.14
CA ASN A 273 -21.09 4.08 20.34
C ASN A 273 -21.68 3.34 19.11
N LEU A 274 -21.34 3.75 17.89
CA LEU A 274 -21.76 3.04 16.69
C LEU A 274 -21.13 1.64 16.63
N SER A 275 -21.92 0.66 16.20
CA SER A 275 -21.47 -0.72 16.00
C SER A 275 -20.32 -0.80 14.98
N LYS A 276 -19.46 -1.82 15.12
CA LYS A 276 -18.33 -2.03 14.21
C LYS A 276 -18.79 -2.25 12.76
N ALA A 277 -19.93 -2.93 12.58
CA ALA A 277 -20.52 -3.19 11.27
C ALA A 277 -20.97 -1.89 10.58
N LEU A 278 -21.73 -1.05 11.30
CA LEU A 278 -22.22 0.21 10.75
C LEU A 278 -21.07 1.16 10.40
N ARG A 279 -20.04 1.23 11.24
CA ARG A 279 -18.82 2.00 10.96
C ARG A 279 -18.11 1.52 9.70
N GLY A 280 -17.96 0.20 9.54
CA GLY A 280 -17.37 -0.38 8.33
C GLY A 280 -18.18 -0.04 7.08
N PHE A 281 -19.50 -0.14 7.16
CA PHE A 281 -20.40 0.23 6.07
C PHE A 281 -20.28 1.70 5.67
N ILE A 282 -20.27 2.63 6.63
CA ILE A 282 -20.07 4.07 6.38
C ILE A 282 -18.72 4.31 5.70
N LEU A 283 -17.64 3.68 6.19
CA LEU A 283 -16.32 3.82 5.59
C LEU A 283 -16.28 3.30 4.16
N ILE A 284 -16.89 2.15 3.88
CA ILE A 284 -16.96 1.59 2.53
C ILE A 284 -17.70 2.55 1.59
N LEU A 285 -18.86 3.06 1.99
CA LEU A 285 -19.61 4.03 1.17
C LEU A 285 -18.81 5.30 0.89
N ILE A 286 -18.09 5.83 1.88
CA ILE A 286 -17.25 7.02 1.70
C ILE A 286 -16.08 6.73 0.76
N LEU A 287 -15.43 5.58 0.90
CA LEU A 287 -14.26 5.24 0.09
C LEU A 287 -14.61 4.83 -1.34
N LEU A 288 -15.79 4.26 -1.57
CA LEU A 288 -16.29 3.95 -2.91
C LEU A 288 -16.69 5.20 -3.69
N ASN A 289 -17.00 6.30 -3.00
CA ASN A 289 -17.36 7.57 -3.61
C ASN A 289 -16.18 8.55 -3.54
N GLY A 290 -15.53 8.82 -4.68
CA GLY A 290 -14.35 9.68 -4.75
C GLY A 290 -14.55 11.08 -4.17
N ILE A 291 -15.76 11.65 -4.33
CA ILE A 291 -16.10 12.98 -3.79
C ILE A 291 -16.17 12.92 -2.26
N PHE A 292 -16.83 11.92 -1.68
CA PHE A 292 -16.87 11.76 -0.22
C PHE A 292 -15.49 11.46 0.37
N ALA A 293 -14.67 10.65 -0.30
CA ALA A 293 -13.29 10.43 0.11
C ALA A 293 -12.49 11.75 0.10
N GLN A 294 -12.66 12.58 -0.92
CA GLN A 294 -12.01 13.89 -1.00
C GLN A 294 -12.50 14.83 0.11
N MET A 295 -13.80 14.90 0.37
CA MET A 295 -14.35 15.67 1.50
C MET A 295 -13.77 15.19 2.83
N LEU A 296 -13.69 13.88 3.05
CA LEU A 296 -13.11 13.30 4.26
C LEU A 296 -11.63 13.65 4.41
N SER A 297 -10.89 13.68 3.30
CA SER A 297 -9.50 14.13 3.27
C SER A 297 -9.36 15.60 3.69
N ILE A 298 -10.23 16.48 3.20
CA ILE A 298 -10.27 17.90 3.60
C ILE A 298 -10.61 18.02 5.09
N VAL A 299 -11.59 17.26 5.59
CA VAL A 299 -11.92 17.22 7.03
C VAL A 299 -10.70 16.78 7.85
N GLY A 300 -9.95 15.78 7.38
CA GLY A 300 -8.71 15.35 8.01
C GLY A 300 -7.63 16.44 8.01
N LEU A 301 -7.51 17.20 6.92
CA LEU A 301 -6.60 18.37 6.84
C LEU A 301 -6.95 19.41 7.91
N PHE A 302 -8.24 19.72 8.08
CA PHE A 302 -8.70 20.65 9.11
C PHE A 302 -8.49 20.11 10.53
N ASP A 303 -8.67 18.80 10.76
CA ASP A 303 -8.40 18.16 12.06
C ASP A 303 -6.94 18.34 12.51
N ILE A 304 -5.97 18.32 11.57
CA ILE A 304 -4.55 18.55 11.88
C ILE A 304 -4.30 20.00 12.32
N LEU A 305 -4.96 20.97 11.68
CA LEU A 305 -4.78 22.39 11.98
C LEU A 305 -5.45 22.81 13.28
N PHE A 306 -6.72 22.45 13.45
CA PHE A 306 -7.60 23.00 14.48
C PHE A 306 -7.82 22.08 15.67
N ASP A 307 -7.36 20.82 15.57
CA ASP A 307 -7.53 19.77 16.57
C ASP A 307 -8.99 19.67 17.06
N TYR A 308 -9.87 19.19 16.18
CA TYR A 308 -11.30 19.09 16.52
C TYR A 308 -11.54 18.15 17.69
N ARG A 309 -10.69 17.13 17.87
CA ARG A 309 -10.85 16.12 18.93
C ARG A 309 -10.71 16.71 20.34
N THR A 310 -9.80 17.66 20.59
CA THR A 310 -9.74 18.34 21.91
C THR A 310 -10.94 19.25 22.14
N ARG A 311 -11.49 19.87 21.10
CA ARG A 311 -12.72 20.69 21.21
C ARG A 311 -13.96 19.84 21.52
N PHE A 312 -14.04 18.63 20.99
CA PHE A 312 -15.09 17.68 21.33
C PHE A 312 -15.01 17.16 22.78
N GLN A 313 -13.86 17.22 23.43
CA GLN A 313 -13.71 16.83 24.84
C GLN A 313 -14.10 17.98 25.79
N LYS A 314 -13.76 19.23 25.46
CA LYS A 314 -14.05 20.40 26.29
C LYS A 314 -15.53 20.81 26.36
N ARG A 315 -16.38 20.29 25.45
CA ARG A 315 -17.81 20.63 25.39
C ARG A 315 -18.69 19.69 26.23
N ASP A 316 -18.11 18.57 26.69
CA ASP A 316 -18.77 17.56 27.53
C ASP A 316 -18.26 17.60 28.99
N SER A 317 -17.46 18.61 29.34
CA SER A 317 -16.91 18.90 30.68
C SER A 317 -17.40 20.25 31.16
#